data_AF-A0A286JZI1-F1
#
_entry.id   AF-A0A286JZI1-F1
#
_cell.length_a   1.000
_cell.length_b   1.000
_cell.length_c   1.000
_cell.angle_alpha   90.00
_cell.angle_beta   90.00
_cell.angle_gamma   90.00
#
_symmetry.space_group_name_H-M   'P 1'
#
loop_
_entity.id
_entity.type
_entity.pdbx_description
1 polymer ?
#
loop_
_entity_poly.entity_id
_entity_poly.type
_entity_poly.pdbx_seq_one_letter_code
_entity_poly.pdbx_strand_id
1 'polypeptide(L)'
;LQIRRFYGMDNGGGYDIWRTTAALATPFNFDEVDSQWPKGHCVAVRITSEDPDDGFKPTGGKVKVISFKSKPNVWAYFSVKVGGGIHEFADSQFG
;
A
#
# COMPACT_ATOMS: atom_id res chain seq x y z
N LEU A 1 -16.07 -5.20 -8.09
CA LEU A 1 -16.72 -5.47 -6.78
C LEU A 1 -16.28 -4.52 -5.66
N GLN A 2 -14.97 -4.29 -5.48
CA GLN A 2 -14.51 -3.31 -4.48
C GLN A 2 -14.98 -1.87 -4.76
N ILE A 3 -15.05 -1.45 -6.03
CA ILE A 3 -15.62 -0.14 -6.40
C ILE A 3 -17.08 -0.04 -5.95
N ARG A 4 -17.92 -1.04 -6.22
CA ARG A 4 -19.30 -1.10 -5.69
C ARG A 4 -19.35 -0.97 -4.16
N ARG A 5 -18.53 -1.73 -3.43
CA ARG A 5 -18.40 -1.63 -1.96
C ARG A 5 -17.94 -0.24 -1.52
N PHE A 6 -17.04 0.39 -2.28
CA PHE A 6 -16.54 1.73 -2.00
C PHE A 6 -17.63 2.78 -2.12
N TYR A 7 -18.52 2.66 -3.12
CA TYR A 7 -19.69 3.52 -3.32
C TYR A 7 -20.94 3.10 -2.52
N GLY A 8 -20.82 2.12 -1.62
CA GLY A 8 -21.95 1.66 -0.80
C GLY A 8 -23.03 0.90 -1.58
N MET A 9 -22.75 0.46 -2.81
CA MET A 9 -23.71 -0.30 -3.62
C MET A 9 -23.81 -1.75 -3.17
N ASP A 10 -25.01 -2.30 -3.34
CA ASP A 10 -25.28 -3.73 -3.19
C ASP A 10 -24.42 -4.57 -4.14
N ASN A 11 -24.23 -5.83 -3.77
CA ASN A 11 -23.33 -6.75 -4.47
C ASN A 11 -21.88 -6.21 -4.48
N GLY A 12 -21.47 -5.54 -3.40
CA GLY A 12 -20.08 -5.23 -3.07
C GLY A 12 -19.44 -6.39 -2.31
N GLY A 13 -18.81 -7.33 -3.03
CA GLY A 13 -18.23 -8.54 -2.44
C GLY A 13 -16.77 -8.43 -2.00
N GLY A 14 -16.37 -9.24 -1.02
CA GLY A 14 -14.96 -9.55 -0.72
C GLY A 14 -14.32 -10.41 -1.82
N TYR A 15 -13.00 -10.60 -1.75
CA TYR A 15 -12.23 -11.33 -2.77
C TYR A 15 -12.78 -12.74 -3.01
N ASP A 16 -13.23 -13.42 -1.95
CA ASP A 16 -13.61 -14.84 -2.00
C ASP A 16 -15.03 -15.13 -2.52
N ILE A 17 -15.89 -14.11 -2.64
CA ILE A 17 -17.30 -14.27 -3.05
C ILE A 17 -17.60 -13.68 -4.44
N TRP A 18 -16.55 -13.42 -5.23
CA TRP A 18 -16.70 -12.67 -6.47
C TRP A 18 -17.58 -13.37 -7.52
N ARG A 19 -17.56 -14.69 -7.59
CA ARG A 19 -18.34 -15.48 -8.57
C ARG A 19 -19.84 -15.31 -8.38
N THR A 20 -20.31 -15.46 -7.14
CA THR A 20 -21.72 -15.28 -6.78
C THR A 20 -22.14 -13.82 -6.92
N THR A 21 -21.26 -12.90 -6.54
CA THR A 21 -21.54 -11.46 -6.59
C THR A 21 -21.60 -10.93 -8.02
N ALA A 22 -20.76 -11.44 -8.92
CA ALA A 22 -20.75 -11.05 -10.33
C ALA A 22 -22.04 -11.46 -11.06
N ALA A 23 -22.62 -12.61 -10.71
CA ALA A 23 -23.87 -13.08 -11.31
C ALA A 23 -25.09 -12.20 -10.99
N LEU A 24 -25.02 -11.41 -9.90
CA LEU A 24 -26.11 -10.53 -9.45
C LEU A 24 -25.79 -9.03 -9.68
N ALA A 25 -24.62 -8.72 -10.24
CA ALA A 25 -24.18 -7.34 -10.41
C ALA A 25 -24.86 -6.68 -11.63
N THR A 26 -25.39 -5.47 -11.42
CA THR A 26 -25.91 -4.61 -12.49
C THR A 26 -24.78 -3.76 -13.13
N PRO A 27 -25.02 -3.05 -14.24
CA PRO A 27 -24.10 -2.01 -14.69
C PRO A 27 -23.84 -0.97 -13.58
N PHE A 28 -22.61 -0.46 -13.51
CA PHE A 28 -22.22 0.59 -12.57
C PHE A 28 -22.19 1.92 -13.32
N ASN A 29 -23.00 2.89 -12.89
CA ASN A 29 -23.02 4.23 -13.47
C ASN A 29 -22.40 5.23 -12.48
N PHE A 30 -21.35 5.93 -12.89
CA PHE A 30 -20.67 6.93 -12.05
C PHE A 30 -21.50 8.21 -11.85
N ASP A 31 -22.44 8.51 -12.76
CA ASP A 31 -23.27 9.71 -12.70
C ASP A 31 -24.46 9.57 -11.72
N GLU A 32 -24.76 8.34 -11.29
CA GLU A 32 -25.91 8.02 -10.43
C GLU A 32 -25.50 7.63 -8.99
N VAL A 33 -24.21 7.71 -8.66
CA VAL A 33 -23.67 7.30 -7.35
C VAL A 33 -22.95 8.44 -6.66
N ASP A 34 -23.30 8.65 -5.39
CA ASP A 34 -22.59 9.62 -4.56
C ASP A 34 -21.27 9.05 -4.06
N SER A 35 -20.24 9.90 -4.05
CA SER A 35 -18.97 9.58 -3.39
C SER A 35 -19.19 9.33 -1.90
N GLN A 36 -18.61 8.27 -1.37
CA GLN A 36 -18.67 7.99 0.06
C GLN A 36 -17.61 8.78 0.83
N TRP A 37 -17.93 9.14 2.07
CA TRP A 37 -16.97 9.80 2.95
C TRP A 37 -15.72 8.92 3.17
N PRO A 38 -14.50 9.51 3.19
CA PRO A 38 -13.28 8.78 3.44
C PRO A 38 -13.35 7.97 4.74
N LYS A 39 -12.92 6.71 4.69
CA LYS A 39 -12.96 5.80 5.84
C LYS A 39 -11.67 5.93 6.66
N GLY A 40 -11.73 6.76 7.69
CA GLY A 40 -10.61 6.99 8.61
C GLY A 40 -9.51 7.88 8.03
N HIS A 41 -8.30 7.75 8.55
CA HIS A 41 -7.14 8.54 8.15
C HIS A 41 -5.93 7.63 7.93
N CYS A 42 -5.08 7.97 6.95
CA CYS A 42 -3.88 7.21 6.62
C CYS A 42 -2.69 8.17 6.56
N VAL A 43 -1.62 7.83 7.30
CA VAL A 43 -0.31 8.48 7.19
C VAL A 43 0.66 7.45 6.64
N ALA A 44 1.39 7.82 5.60
CA ALA A 44 2.45 7.02 5.03
C ALA A 44 3.80 7.70 5.24
N VAL A 45 4.83 6.91 5.49
CA VAL A 45 6.22 7.37 5.61
C VAL A 45 7.08 6.58 4.63
N ARG A 46 8.18 7.17 4.17
CA ARG A 46 9.18 6.52 3.34
C ARG A 46 10.39 6.18 4.19
N ILE A 47 11.00 5.03 3.94
CA ILE A 47 12.25 4.61 4.57
C ILE A 47 13.34 4.67 3.49
N THR A 48 14.27 5.61 3.64
CA THR A 48 15.36 5.88 2.68
C THR A 48 16.73 5.53 3.26
N SER A 49 17.71 5.29 2.39
CA SER A 49 19.12 5.12 2.75
C SER A 49 19.91 6.44 2.73
N GLU A 50 19.26 7.54 3.08
CA GLU A 50 19.85 8.89 3.08
C GLU A 50 20.45 9.22 4.44
N ASP A 51 21.63 9.86 4.44
CA ASP A 51 22.32 10.28 5.66
C ASP A 51 21.94 11.74 6.01
N PRO A 52 21.18 12.00 7.09
CA PRO A 52 20.82 13.36 7.46
C PRO A 52 22.01 14.23 7.90
N ASP A 53 23.10 13.61 8.38
CA ASP A 53 24.31 14.31 8.81
C ASP A 53 25.20 14.71 7.62
N ASP A 54 25.08 14.00 6.49
CA ASP A 54 25.70 14.33 5.19
C ASP A 54 24.69 14.95 4.21
N GLY A 55 23.74 15.73 4.72
CA GLY A 55 22.83 16.53 3.90
C GLY A 55 21.82 15.72 3.08
N PHE A 56 21.34 14.60 3.64
CA PHE A 56 20.43 13.63 3.01
C PHE A 56 20.99 12.98 1.76
N LYS A 57 22.30 12.79 1.70
CA LYS A 57 22.94 12.10 0.57
C LYS A 57 22.52 10.63 0.55
N PRO A 58 22.02 10.10 -0.59
CA PRO A 58 21.76 8.67 -0.74
C PRO A 58 23.02 7.83 -0.56
N THR A 59 22.91 6.77 0.23
CA THR A 59 23.99 5.82 0.47
C THR A 59 23.61 4.43 -0.01
N GLY A 60 24.59 3.72 -0.59
CA GLY A 60 24.50 2.31 -0.91
C GLY A 60 25.10 1.45 0.20
N GLY A 61 24.88 0.14 0.15
CA GLY A 61 25.46 -0.79 1.12
C GLY A 61 24.62 -2.05 1.34
N LYS A 62 25.01 -2.86 2.32
CA LYS A 62 24.28 -4.09 2.70
C LYS A 62 23.35 -3.85 3.88
N VAL A 63 22.10 -4.31 3.75
CA VAL A 63 21.12 -4.28 4.83
C VAL A 63 21.36 -5.48 5.74
N LYS A 64 21.86 -5.21 6.96
CA LYS A 64 22.20 -6.28 7.92
C LYS A 64 20.99 -6.89 8.59
N VAL A 65 20.00 -6.08 8.97
CA VAL A 65 18.80 -6.50 9.69
C VAL A 65 17.63 -5.59 9.28
N ILE A 66 16.45 -6.19 9.06
CA ILE A 66 15.18 -5.48 8.99
C ILE A 66 14.27 -6.14 10.04
N SER A 67 13.89 -5.38 11.07
CA SER A 67 12.96 -5.85 12.09
C SER A 67 11.82 -4.85 12.20
N PHE A 68 10.75 -5.09 11.45
CA PHE A 68 9.53 -4.29 11.51
C PHE A 68 8.47 -5.04 12.33
N LYS A 69 7.91 -4.36 13.34
CA LYS A 69 6.86 -4.90 14.20
C LYS A 69 5.51 -4.36 13.74
N SER A 70 4.78 -5.16 12.97
CA SER A 70 3.43 -4.78 12.52
C SER A 70 2.46 -4.64 13.69
N LYS A 71 1.44 -3.81 13.49
CA LYS A 71 0.26 -3.66 14.35
C LYS A 71 -0.99 -3.71 13.46
N PRO A 72 -2.21 -3.89 14.01
CA PRO A 72 -3.43 -4.00 13.20
C PRO A 72 -3.62 -2.91 12.11
N ASN A 73 -3.18 -1.67 12.38
CA ASN A 73 -3.28 -0.55 11.45
C ASN A 73 -1.91 0.00 11.00
N VAL A 74 -0.81 -0.71 11.27
CA VAL A 74 0.55 -0.30 10.93
C VAL A 74 1.27 -1.46 10.26
N TRP A 75 1.54 -1.29 8.97
CA TRP A 75 2.15 -2.29 8.10
C TRP A 75 3.18 -1.61 7.20
N ALA A 76 4.12 -2.39 6.68
CA ALA A 76 5.18 -1.91 5.79
C ALA A 76 5.57 -3.00 4.80
N TYR A 77 6.14 -2.58 3.68
CA TYR A 77 6.74 -3.45 2.67
C TYR A 77 8.11 -2.91 2.32
N PHE A 78 9.05 -3.79 2.02
CA PHE A 78 10.44 -3.43 1.72
C PHE A 78 10.86 -4.06 0.40
N SER A 79 11.60 -3.31 -0.42
CA SER A 79 12.16 -3.81 -1.69
C SER A 79 13.44 -4.62 -1.49
N VAL A 80 14.10 -4.46 -0.32
CA VAL A 80 15.34 -5.16 0.04
C VAL A 80 15.09 -6.14 1.19
N LYS A 81 15.77 -7.29 1.15
CA LYS A 81 15.72 -8.32 2.20
C LYS A 81 16.95 -8.23 3.10
N VAL A 82 16.88 -8.86 4.28
CA VAL A 82 18.04 -9.09 5.16
C VAL A 82 19.17 -9.76 4.37
N GLY A 83 20.37 -9.19 4.41
CA GLY A 83 21.53 -9.64 3.64
C GLY A 83 21.57 -9.14 2.19
N GLY A 84 20.50 -8.51 1.70
CA GLY A 84 20.47 -7.79 0.43
C GLY A 84 21.22 -6.46 0.50
N GLY A 85 21.31 -5.75 -0.63
CA GLY A 85 21.99 -4.46 -0.70
C GLY A 85 21.29 -3.44 -1.57
N ILE A 86 21.59 -2.17 -1.28
CA ILE A 86 21.19 -1.00 -2.05
C ILE A 86 22.41 -0.63 -2.89
N HIS A 87 22.30 -0.76 -4.21
CA HIS A 87 23.39 -0.42 -5.13
C HIS A 87 23.26 1.03 -5.62
N GLU A 88 24.30 1.57 -6.24
CA GLU A 88 24.37 2.97 -6.68
C GLU A 88 23.29 3.38 -7.68
N PHE A 89 22.77 2.41 -8.44
CA PHE A 89 21.65 2.62 -9.38
C PHE A 89 20.26 2.32 -8.78
N ALA A 90 20.18 1.97 -7.50
CA ALA A 90 18.92 1.74 -6.81
C ALA A 90 18.33 3.07 -6.33
N ASP A 91 17.00 3.11 -6.20
CA ASP A 91 16.34 4.21 -5.50
C ASP A 91 16.77 4.19 -4.01
N SER A 92 16.91 5.38 -3.41
CA SER A 92 17.24 5.50 -1.98
C SER A 92 16.11 4.96 -1.10
N GLN A 93 14.85 5.01 -1.58
CA GLN A 93 13.70 4.45 -0.87
C GLN A 93 13.68 2.91 -1.00
N PHE A 94 13.83 2.23 0.12
CA PHE A 94 13.75 0.77 0.18
C PHE A 94 12.58 0.25 1.03
N GLY A 95 11.77 1.12 1.64
CA GLY A 95 10.55 0.79 2.36
C GLY A 95 9.66 1.98 2.69
#